data_AF-A0A450T3R6-F1
#
_entry.id   AF-A0A450T3R6-F1
#
_cell.length_a   1.000
_cell.length_b   1.000
_cell.length_c   1.000
_cell.angle_alpha   90.00
_cell.angle_beta   90.00
_cell.angle_gamma   90.00
#
_symmetry.space_group_name_H-M   'P 1'
#
loop_
_entity.id
_entity.type
_entity.pdbx_description
1 polymer ?
#
loop_
_entity_poly.entity_id
_entity_poly.type
_entity_poly.pdbx_seq_one_letter_code
_entity_poly.pdbx_strand_id
1 'polypeptide(L)'
;MPKTCFVIGWAGLGISRRKRDWLEKRLMCESIRRWHSQYICSHVPEIVEAAPTPEGVGKYIEQRESDFQIFKRQFIDNAGARLNEHLFDDRKARPKPWFTSNTSGDTSGPIKFPANQNRREGDDDNSALQQLLSAYENIWFQGQADYTAYYLGEGPLASHPSTQKRILDRYGFSMVIVTLVLHAAIVIGVCSGISELKHPFVHVMAVVAALGALSIRVLEDGLQPSAHLVRLSVYNEEIDSARRLFQEATELQDKLRAIRTFEEASSRDLHEFLRTVAKARYVL
;
A
#
# COMPACT_ATOMS: atom_id res chain seq x y z
N MET A 1 40.40 16.92 -8.07
CA MET A 1 39.66 15.83 -7.40
C MET A 1 38.19 15.81 -7.85
N PRO A 2 37.80 15.04 -8.89
CA PRO A 2 36.38 14.90 -9.30
C PRO A 2 35.83 13.46 -9.25
N LYS A 3 36.54 12.48 -8.66
CA LYS A 3 36.19 11.05 -8.77
C LYS A 3 35.07 10.57 -7.81
N THR A 4 34.81 11.28 -6.72
CA THR A 4 33.82 10.86 -5.70
C THR A 4 32.37 11.21 -6.05
N CYS A 5 32.10 12.30 -6.77
CA CYS A 5 30.74 12.63 -7.24
C CYS A 5 30.20 11.62 -8.27
N PHE A 6 31.08 11.05 -9.10
CA PHE A 6 30.68 10.06 -10.12
C PHE A 6 30.16 8.75 -9.51
N VAL A 7 30.77 8.27 -8.42
CA VAL A 7 30.38 7.02 -7.75
C VAL A 7 29.02 7.17 -7.04
N ILE A 8 28.77 8.32 -6.43
CA ILE A 8 27.49 8.63 -5.77
C ILE A 8 26.36 8.76 -6.83
N GLY A 9 26.64 9.37 -7.97
CA GLY A 9 25.69 9.46 -9.09
C GLY A 9 25.32 8.10 -9.69
N TRP A 10 26.31 7.21 -9.88
CA TRP A 10 26.08 5.86 -10.42
C TRP A 10 25.31 4.96 -9.45
N ALA A 11 25.66 4.99 -8.15
CA ALA A 11 24.90 4.28 -7.12
C ALA A 11 23.44 4.76 -7.06
N GLY A 12 23.21 6.06 -7.16
CA GLY A 12 21.87 6.66 -7.22
C GLY A 12 21.04 6.20 -8.43
N LEU A 13 21.65 6.13 -9.62
CA LEU A 13 20.98 5.64 -10.85
C LEU A 13 20.63 4.15 -10.77
N GLY A 14 21.49 3.33 -10.16
CA GLY A 14 21.22 1.91 -9.93
C GLY A 14 20.04 1.70 -8.97
N ILE A 15 19.98 2.49 -7.91
CA ILE A 15 18.89 2.46 -6.93
C ILE A 15 17.57 2.96 -7.57
N SER A 16 17.61 4.00 -8.40
CA SER A 16 16.39 4.54 -9.03
C SER A 16 15.76 3.57 -10.02
N ARG A 17 16.56 2.84 -10.81
CA ARG A 17 16.03 1.82 -11.74
C ARG A 17 15.42 0.63 -10.98
N ARG A 18 16.14 0.07 -10.00
CA ARG A 18 15.62 -1.03 -9.17
C ARG A 18 14.35 -0.65 -8.44
N LYS A 19 14.31 0.57 -7.89
CA LYS A 19 13.12 1.13 -7.25
C LYS A 19 11.94 1.23 -8.23
N ARG A 20 12.17 1.73 -9.45
CA ARG A 20 11.15 1.81 -10.48
C ARG A 20 10.63 0.43 -10.86
N ASP A 21 11.52 -0.52 -11.11
CA ASP A 21 11.16 -1.91 -11.43
C ASP A 21 10.35 -2.57 -10.29
N TRP A 22 10.71 -2.28 -9.04
CA TRP A 22 9.98 -2.75 -7.86
C TRP A 22 8.59 -2.13 -7.77
N LEU A 23 8.46 -0.81 -7.99
CA LEU A 23 7.17 -0.11 -8.01
C LEU A 23 6.27 -0.63 -9.13
N GLU A 24 6.83 -0.91 -10.30
CA GLU A 24 6.10 -1.48 -11.44
C GLU A 24 5.58 -2.88 -11.11
N LYS A 25 6.43 -3.76 -10.57
CA LYS A 25 6.01 -5.10 -10.12
C LYS A 25 4.94 -5.03 -9.03
N ARG A 26 5.05 -4.07 -8.11
CA ARG A 26 4.06 -3.88 -7.05
C ARG A 26 2.72 -3.42 -7.63
N LEU A 27 2.73 -2.45 -8.55
CA LEU A 27 1.54 -2.02 -9.28
C LEU A 27 0.90 -3.17 -10.06
N MET A 28 1.70 -3.99 -10.76
CA MET A 28 1.22 -5.17 -11.48
C MET A 28 0.53 -6.17 -10.53
N CYS A 29 1.18 -6.52 -9.43
CA CYS A 29 0.65 -7.48 -8.45
C CYS A 29 -0.71 -7.00 -7.91
N GLU A 30 -0.79 -5.75 -7.45
CA GLU A 30 -2.03 -5.20 -6.91
C GLU A 30 -3.10 -5.01 -7.99
N SER A 31 -2.71 -4.74 -9.23
CA SER A 31 -3.68 -4.62 -10.32
C SER A 31 -4.25 -5.98 -10.74
N ILE A 32 -3.45 -7.05 -10.74
CA ILE A 32 -3.92 -8.43 -10.94
C ILE A 32 -4.88 -8.81 -9.82
N ARG A 33 -4.51 -8.51 -8.57
CA ARG A 33 -5.35 -8.73 -7.39
C ARG A 33 -6.72 -8.08 -7.55
N ARG A 34 -6.72 -6.78 -7.86
CA ARG A 34 -7.94 -5.98 -8.07
C ARG A 34 -8.75 -6.46 -9.26
N TRP A 35 -8.09 -6.87 -10.34
CA TRP A 35 -8.77 -7.43 -11.50
C TRP A 35 -9.57 -8.67 -11.12
N HIS A 36 -8.97 -9.61 -10.39
CA HIS A 36 -9.67 -10.82 -9.94
C HIS A 36 -10.86 -10.50 -9.04
N SER A 37 -10.68 -9.59 -8.08
CA SER A 37 -11.75 -9.15 -7.19
C SER A 37 -12.91 -8.52 -7.98
N GLN A 38 -12.63 -7.51 -8.81
CA GLN A 38 -13.64 -6.82 -9.61
C GLN A 38 -14.33 -7.75 -10.62
N TYR A 39 -13.59 -8.69 -11.21
CA TYR A 39 -14.14 -9.69 -12.13
C TYR A 39 -15.16 -10.56 -11.42
N ILE A 40 -14.81 -11.11 -10.26
CA ILE A 40 -15.72 -11.95 -9.47
C ILE A 40 -16.97 -11.18 -9.08
N CYS A 41 -16.84 -9.94 -8.61
CA CYS A 41 -17.98 -9.13 -8.17
C CYS A 41 -18.91 -8.73 -9.33
N SER A 42 -18.38 -8.54 -10.53
CA SER A 42 -19.17 -8.23 -11.72
C SER A 42 -19.85 -9.45 -12.33
N HIS A 43 -19.34 -10.65 -12.06
CA HIS A 43 -19.83 -11.91 -12.64
C HIS A 43 -20.42 -12.88 -11.59
N VAL A 44 -20.87 -12.38 -10.44
CA VAL A 44 -21.47 -13.22 -9.39
C VAL A 44 -22.62 -14.10 -9.91
N PRO A 45 -23.59 -13.58 -10.69
CA PRO A 45 -24.67 -14.39 -11.23
C PRO A 45 -24.17 -15.54 -12.11
N GLU A 46 -23.23 -15.26 -13.01
CA GLU A 46 -22.63 -16.22 -13.93
C GLU A 46 -21.86 -17.30 -13.18
N ILE A 47 -21.15 -16.93 -12.10
CA ILE A 47 -20.46 -17.88 -11.23
C ILE A 47 -21.48 -18.82 -10.56
N VAL A 48 -22.56 -18.27 -10.03
CA VAL A 48 -23.60 -19.02 -9.34
C VAL A 48 -24.37 -19.95 -10.30
N GLU A 49 -24.62 -19.51 -11.53
CA GLU A 49 -25.26 -20.31 -12.58
C GLU A 49 -24.35 -21.42 -13.10
N ALA A 50 -23.04 -21.15 -13.21
CA ALA A 50 -22.05 -22.12 -13.67
C ALA A 50 -21.74 -23.21 -12.63
N ALA A 51 -21.76 -22.86 -11.33
CA ALA A 51 -21.32 -23.72 -10.24
C ALA A 51 -21.93 -25.14 -10.16
N PRO A 52 -23.22 -25.37 -10.51
CA PRO A 52 -23.83 -26.70 -10.38
C PRO A 52 -23.33 -27.74 -11.40
N THR A 53 -22.70 -27.33 -12.51
CA THR A 53 -22.33 -28.25 -13.60
C THR A 53 -20.85 -28.14 -13.98
N PRO A 54 -20.13 -29.26 -14.18
CA PRO A 54 -18.74 -29.22 -14.64
C PRO A 54 -18.57 -28.51 -15.99
N GLU A 55 -19.52 -28.66 -16.91
CA GLU A 55 -19.49 -27.95 -18.21
C GLU A 55 -19.67 -26.44 -18.03
N GLY A 56 -20.55 -26.00 -17.14
CA GLY A 56 -20.75 -24.59 -16.81
C GLY A 56 -19.48 -23.97 -16.22
N VAL A 57 -18.86 -24.66 -15.27
CA VAL A 57 -17.57 -24.25 -14.68
C VAL A 57 -16.47 -24.15 -15.75
N GLY A 58 -16.38 -25.13 -16.65
CA GLY A 58 -15.41 -25.12 -17.75
C GLY A 58 -15.55 -23.88 -18.65
N LYS A 59 -16.78 -23.60 -19.10
CA LYS A 59 -17.06 -22.41 -19.92
C LYS A 59 -16.75 -21.10 -19.20
N TYR A 60 -17.08 -21.01 -17.91
CA TYR A 60 -16.77 -19.83 -17.10
C TYR A 60 -15.26 -19.60 -16.99
N ILE A 61 -14.49 -20.68 -16.76
CA ILE A 61 -13.03 -20.59 -16.66
C ILE A 61 -12.41 -20.16 -18.00
N GLU A 62 -12.86 -20.71 -19.11
CA GLU A 62 -12.40 -20.31 -20.45
C GLU A 62 -12.66 -18.83 -20.74
N GLN A 63 -13.87 -18.34 -20.43
CA GLN A 63 -14.23 -16.94 -20.59
C GLN A 63 -13.37 -16.03 -19.70
N ARG A 64 -13.21 -16.39 -18.43
CA ARG A 64 -12.37 -15.64 -17.47
C ARG A 64 -10.91 -15.58 -17.93
N GLU A 65 -10.37 -16.67 -18.45
CA GLU A 65 -9.00 -16.69 -18.97
C GLU A 65 -8.85 -15.76 -20.19
N SER A 66 -9.82 -15.80 -21.12
CA SER A 66 -9.86 -14.87 -22.26
C SER A 66 -9.87 -13.41 -21.81
N ASP A 67 -10.73 -13.05 -20.86
CA ASP A 67 -10.82 -11.70 -20.29
C ASP A 67 -9.53 -11.29 -19.57
N PHE A 68 -8.89 -12.24 -18.88
CA PHE A 68 -7.61 -12.01 -18.22
C PHE A 68 -6.49 -11.70 -19.22
N GLN A 69 -6.44 -12.41 -20.36
CA GLN A 69 -5.47 -12.13 -21.42
C GLN A 69 -5.68 -10.77 -22.07
N ILE A 70 -6.93 -10.29 -22.15
CA ILE A 70 -7.22 -8.91 -22.58
C ILE A 70 -6.66 -7.92 -21.56
N PHE A 71 -6.94 -8.12 -20.27
CA PHE A 71 -6.40 -7.27 -19.20
C PHE A 71 -4.87 -7.23 -19.19
N LYS A 72 -4.22 -8.40 -19.33
CA LYS A 72 -2.76 -8.51 -19.36
C LYS A 72 -2.16 -7.65 -20.47
N ARG A 73 -2.70 -7.75 -21.70
CA ARG A 73 -2.26 -6.93 -22.84
C ARG A 73 -2.50 -5.44 -22.64
N GLN A 74 -3.64 -5.07 -22.05
CA GLN A 74 -4.01 -3.67 -21.86
C GLN A 74 -3.26 -2.98 -20.72
N PHE A 75 -2.93 -3.72 -19.65
CA PHE A 75 -2.38 -3.16 -18.44
C PHE A 75 -0.97 -3.65 -18.12
N ILE A 76 -0.78 -4.96 -18.03
CA ILE A 76 0.47 -5.56 -17.56
C ILE A 76 1.61 -5.31 -18.55
N ASP A 77 1.35 -5.49 -19.85
CA ASP A 77 2.34 -5.24 -20.89
C ASP A 77 2.70 -3.74 -21.01
N ASN A 78 1.90 -2.86 -20.41
CA ASN A 78 2.07 -1.41 -20.38
C ASN A 78 2.29 -0.86 -18.95
N ALA A 79 2.71 -1.69 -18.00
CA ALA A 79 2.76 -1.32 -16.58
C ALA A 79 3.66 -0.12 -16.30
N GLY A 80 4.81 0.01 -16.98
CA GLY A 80 5.68 1.17 -16.86
C GLY A 80 5.05 2.50 -17.27
N ALA A 81 4.17 2.50 -18.28
CA ALA A 81 3.40 3.68 -18.69
C ALA A 81 2.29 3.99 -17.67
N ARG A 82 1.60 2.95 -17.18
CA ARG A 82 0.58 3.07 -16.13
C ARG A 82 1.14 3.60 -14.81
N LEU A 83 2.36 3.18 -14.46
CA LEU A 83 3.06 3.72 -13.29
C LEU A 83 3.25 5.22 -13.41
N ASN A 84 3.63 5.73 -14.59
CA ASN A 84 3.76 7.18 -14.78
C ASN A 84 2.41 7.90 -14.65
N GLU A 85 1.31 7.32 -15.16
CA GLU A 85 -0.03 7.89 -14.96
C GLU A 85 -0.37 8.00 -13.47
N HIS A 86 -0.12 6.94 -12.68
CA HIS A 86 -0.35 6.95 -11.25
C HIS A 86 0.59 7.88 -10.47
N LEU A 87 1.78 8.20 -10.98
CA LEU A 87 2.73 9.07 -10.28
C LEU A 87 2.55 10.55 -10.62
N PHE A 88 2.10 10.87 -11.84
CA PHE A 88 2.15 12.23 -12.38
C PHE A 88 0.80 12.81 -12.81
N ASP A 89 -0.27 12.00 -12.92
CA ASP A 89 -1.59 12.47 -13.36
C ASP A 89 -2.68 12.17 -12.33
N ASP A 90 -2.87 13.10 -11.39
CA ASP A 90 -3.90 13.02 -10.34
C ASP A 90 -5.34 12.87 -10.89
N ARG A 91 -5.58 13.29 -12.14
CA ARG A 91 -6.90 13.17 -12.77
C ARG A 91 -7.13 11.77 -13.35
N LYS A 92 -6.08 11.15 -13.91
CA LYS A 92 -6.14 9.78 -14.45
C LYS A 92 -5.91 8.69 -13.41
N ALA A 93 -5.32 9.03 -12.27
CA ALA A 93 -5.06 8.10 -11.17
C ALA A 93 -6.33 7.62 -10.45
N ARG A 94 -7.50 8.21 -10.72
CA ARG A 94 -8.76 7.75 -10.13
C ARG A 94 -9.03 6.30 -10.53
N PRO A 95 -9.43 5.43 -9.59
CA PRO A 95 -9.84 4.07 -9.91
C PRO A 95 -10.95 4.10 -10.94
N LYS A 96 -10.65 3.68 -12.17
CA LYS A 96 -11.66 3.28 -13.12
C LYS A 96 -11.92 1.80 -12.89
N PRO A 97 -13.17 1.37 -12.63
CA PRO A 97 -13.46 -0.04 -12.61
C PRO A 97 -13.05 -0.64 -13.97
N TRP A 98 -12.33 -1.76 -13.95
CA TRP A 98 -11.94 -2.48 -15.17
C TRP A 98 -13.17 -2.97 -15.93
N PHE A 99 -14.24 -3.22 -15.19
CA PHE A 99 -15.53 -3.66 -15.67
C PHE A 99 -16.55 -2.55 -15.42
N THR A 100 -16.83 -1.75 -16.45
CA THR A 100 -18.10 -1.04 -16.56
C THR A 100 -19.05 -1.99 -17.25
N SER A 101 -20.23 -2.25 -16.69
CA SER A 101 -21.14 -3.28 -17.20
C SER A 101 -21.36 -3.12 -18.71
N ASN A 102 -21.23 -4.22 -19.46
CA ASN A 102 -21.44 -4.32 -20.90
C ASN A 102 -22.93 -4.20 -21.29
N THR A 103 -23.63 -3.23 -20.72
CA THR A 103 -25.01 -2.90 -21.07
C THR A 103 -25.07 -1.42 -21.43
N SER A 104 -24.82 -1.16 -22.72
CA SER A 104 -25.23 0.05 -23.44
C SER A 104 -24.80 1.40 -22.84
N GLY A 105 -23.63 1.91 -23.25
CA GLY A 105 -23.36 3.35 -23.40
C GLY A 105 -23.44 4.29 -22.17
N ASP A 106 -23.85 3.81 -21.00
CA ASP A 106 -23.99 4.63 -19.79
C ASP A 106 -22.92 4.25 -18.77
N THR A 107 -21.83 5.02 -18.77
CA THR A 107 -20.68 4.87 -17.86
C THR A 107 -20.96 5.35 -16.43
N SER A 108 -22.21 5.69 -16.10
CA SER A 108 -22.61 6.27 -14.80
C SER A 108 -23.55 5.36 -13.99
N GLY A 109 -23.99 4.23 -14.55
CA GLY A 109 -24.93 3.34 -13.88
C GLY A 109 -24.26 2.40 -12.86
N PRO A 110 -24.93 2.04 -11.76
CA PRO A 110 -24.51 0.90 -10.93
C PRO A 110 -24.44 -0.37 -11.81
N ILE A 111 -23.53 -1.30 -11.46
CA ILE A 111 -23.47 -2.64 -12.07
C ILE A 111 -24.90 -3.18 -12.10
N LYS A 112 -25.46 -3.41 -13.30
CA LYS A 112 -26.80 -3.96 -13.46
C LYS A 112 -26.76 -5.43 -13.06
N PHE A 113 -27.00 -5.69 -11.79
CA PHE A 113 -27.28 -7.02 -11.28
C PHE A 113 -28.58 -7.52 -11.94
N PRO A 114 -28.67 -8.82 -12.32
CA PRO A 114 -29.88 -9.36 -12.92
C PRO A 114 -31.10 -9.12 -12.03
N ALA A 115 -32.27 -9.01 -12.65
CA ALA A 115 -33.54 -8.56 -12.07
C ALA A 115 -34.06 -9.36 -10.85
N ASN A 116 -33.33 -10.37 -10.37
CA ASN A 116 -33.66 -11.13 -9.17
C ASN A 116 -33.06 -10.47 -7.90
N GLN A 117 -33.28 -9.16 -7.75
CA GLN A 117 -32.70 -8.27 -6.74
C GLN A 117 -33.17 -8.54 -5.29
N ASN A 118 -34.08 -9.48 -5.08
CA ASN A 118 -34.66 -9.78 -3.77
C ASN A 118 -34.08 -11.04 -3.09
N ARG A 119 -32.97 -11.62 -3.59
CA ARG A 119 -32.34 -12.77 -2.93
C ARG A 119 -31.73 -12.35 -1.59
N ARG A 120 -32.27 -12.89 -0.51
CA ARG A 120 -31.77 -12.69 0.85
C ARG A 120 -30.69 -13.72 1.17
N GLU A 121 -29.71 -13.31 1.97
CA GLU A 121 -28.81 -14.23 2.64
C GLU A 121 -29.64 -15.18 3.53
N GLY A 122 -29.66 -16.48 3.19
CA GLY A 122 -30.46 -17.49 3.90
C GLY A 122 -31.60 -18.14 3.09
N ASP A 123 -31.78 -17.81 1.82
CA ASP A 123 -32.52 -18.72 0.92
C ASP A 123 -31.72 -20.03 0.81
N ASP A 124 -32.27 -21.12 1.37
CA ASP A 124 -31.65 -22.45 1.53
C ASP A 124 -31.15 -23.09 0.20
N ASP A 125 -31.48 -22.52 -0.95
CA ASP A 125 -31.19 -23.07 -2.28
C ASP A 125 -29.86 -22.63 -2.90
N ASN A 126 -29.04 -21.76 -2.28
CA ASN A 126 -27.84 -21.22 -2.94
C ASN A 126 -26.54 -21.34 -2.14
N SER A 127 -26.13 -22.58 -1.88
CA SER A 127 -24.84 -22.91 -1.25
C SER A 127 -23.65 -22.29 -1.99
N ALA A 128 -23.71 -22.15 -3.33
CA ALA A 128 -22.65 -21.57 -4.14
C ALA A 128 -22.45 -20.06 -3.87
N LEU A 129 -23.54 -19.29 -3.76
CA LEU A 129 -23.46 -17.86 -3.47
C LEU A 129 -22.88 -17.61 -2.06
N GLN A 130 -23.33 -18.36 -1.06
CA GLN A 130 -22.81 -18.24 0.30
C GLN A 130 -21.33 -18.61 0.37
N GLN A 131 -20.91 -19.69 -0.31
CA GLN A 131 -19.51 -20.07 -0.41
C GLN A 131 -18.68 -18.97 -1.08
N LEU A 132 -19.18 -18.35 -2.15
CA LEU A 132 -18.49 -17.26 -2.83
C LEU A 132 -18.30 -16.03 -1.93
N LEU A 133 -19.36 -15.60 -1.24
CA LEU A 133 -19.32 -14.45 -0.34
C LEU A 133 -18.41 -14.71 0.88
N SER A 134 -18.49 -15.90 1.46
CA SER A 134 -17.62 -16.31 2.57
C SER A 134 -16.15 -16.40 2.13
N ALA A 135 -15.88 -16.97 0.94
CA ALA A 135 -14.54 -16.99 0.37
C ALA A 135 -14.03 -15.57 0.14
N TYR A 136 -14.89 -14.66 -0.33
CA TYR A 136 -14.52 -13.26 -0.52
C TYR A 136 -14.14 -12.60 0.80
N GLU A 137 -14.96 -12.78 1.85
CA GLU A 137 -14.68 -12.25 3.19
C GLU A 137 -13.34 -12.74 3.74
N ASN A 138 -13.11 -14.05 3.70
CA ASN A 138 -11.92 -14.66 4.27
C ASN A 138 -10.64 -14.32 3.50
N ILE A 139 -10.70 -14.29 2.16
CA ILE A 139 -9.50 -14.06 1.36
C ILE A 139 -9.17 -12.57 1.29
N TRP A 140 -10.17 -11.71 1.09
CA TRP A 140 -9.93 -10.30 0.79
C TRP A 140 -10.05 -9.41 2.01
N PHE A 141 -11.20 -9.43 2.71
CA PHE A 141 -11.39 -8.56 3.86
C PHE A 141 -10.46 -8.95 5.00
N GLN A 142 -10.48 -10.22 5.42
CA GLN A 142 -9.62 -10.69 6.51
C GLN A 142 -8.15 -10.63 6.10
N GLY A 143 -7.79 -11.07 4.89
CA GLY A 143 -6.41 -11.02 4.42
C GLY A 143 -5.80 -9.62 4.39
N GLN A 144 -6.56 -8.59 3.97
CA GLN A 144 -6.08 -7.21 4.00
C GLN A 144 -6.05 -6.63 5.42
N ALA A 145 -7.02 -6.96 6.28
CA ALA A 145 -7.01 -6.55 7.68
C ALA A 145 -5.82 -7.16 8.44
N ASP A 146 -5.50 -8.44 8.20
CA ASP A 146 -4.32 -9.10 8.79
C ASP A 146 -3.02 -8.48 8.27
N TYR A 147 -2.97 -8.15 6.99
CA TYR A 147 -1.85 -7.44 6.39
C TYR A 147 -1.62 -6.08 7.06
N THR A 148 -2.66 -5.25 7.19
CA THR A 148 -2.53 -3.93 7.84
C THR A 148 -2.17 -4.06 9.31
N ALA A 149 -2.80 -4.97 10.05
CA ALA A 149 -2.50 -5.25 11.45
C ALA A 149 -1.04 -5.69 11.64
N TYR A 150 -0.53 -6.56 10.77
CA TYR A 150 0.87 -6.99 10.81
C TYR A 150 1.85 -5.81 10.66
N TYR A 151 1.66 -4.96 9.66
CA TYR A 151 2.58 -3.82 9.42
C TYR A 151 2.40 -2.66 10.41
N LEU A 152 1.22 -2.49 11.02
CA LEU A 152 0.98 -1.55 12.11
C LEU A 152 1.59 -2.05 13.43
N GLY A 153 1.70 -3.37 13.60
CA GLY A 153 2.33 -4.02 14.74
C GLY A 153 3.84 -3.81 14.83
N GLU A 154 4.48 -4.46 15.81
CA GLU A 154 5.93 -4.45 15.97
C GLU A 154 6.59 -5.63 15.25
N GLY A 155 7.81 -5.42 14.76
CA GLY A 155 8.57 -6.46 14.09
C GLY A 155 9.97 -6.00 13.67
N PRO A 156 10.63 -6.69 12.73
CA PRO A 156 11.98 -6.34 12.31
C PRO A 156 12.09 -4.91 11.77
N LEU A 157 13.18 -4.21 12.12
CA LEU A 157 13.45 -2.83 11.70
C LEU A 157 13.39 -2.63 10.18
N ALA A 158 13.81 -3.63 9.38
CA ALA A 158 13.81 -3.50 7.93
C ALA A 158 12.40 -3.46 7.32
N SER A 159 11.41 -4.07 7.96
CA SER A 159 10.07 -4.26 7.38
C SER A 159 8.94 -3.54 8.13
N HIS A 160 9.14 -3.12 9.39
CA HIS A 160 8.07 -2.55 10.21
C HIS A 160 8.25 -1.05 10.44
N PRO A 161 7.38 -0.19 9.86
CA PRO A 161 7.45 1.26 10.01
C PRO A 161 7.35 1.75 11.46
N SER A 162 6.58 1.05 12.30
CA SER A 162 6.43 1.34 13.74
C SER A 162 7.78 1.27 14.46
N THR A 163 8.54 0.21 14.17
CA THR A 163 9.85 -0.07 14.76
C THR A 163 10.90 0.89 14.21
N GLN A 164 10.85 1.18 12.90
CA GLN A 164 11.68 2.22 12.28
C GLN A 164 11.48 3.57 12.96
N LYS A 165 10.23 4.02 13.07
CA LYS A 165 9.90 5.29 13.70
C LYS A 165 10.42 5.34 15.14
N ARG A 166 10.10 4.35 15.96
CA ARG A 166 10.52 4.29 17.36
C ARG A 166 12.04 4.35 17.52
N ILE A 167 12.78 3.59 16.72
CA ILE A 167 14.23 3.52 16.77
C ILE A 167 14.85 4.85 16.32
N LEU A 168 14.41 5.39 15.18
CA LEU A 168 14.92 6.65 14.64
C LEU A 168 14.61 7.82 15.57
N ASP A 169 13.38 7.92 16.10
CA ASP A 169 13.00 8.98 17.04
C ASP A 169 13.85 8.92 18.32
N ARG A 170 14.02 7.72 18.89
CA ARG A 170 14.80 7.52 20.12
C ARG A 170 16.26 7.91 19.93
N TYR A 171 16.94 7.32 18.95
CA TYR A 171 18.37 7.58 18.73
C TYR A 171 18.62 8.99 18.21
N GLY A 172 17.73 9.53 17.37
CA GLY A 172 17.80 10.91 16.88
C GLY A 172 17.75 11.90 18.03
N PHE A 173 16.76 11.74 18.93
CA PHE A 173 16.62 12.59 20.10
C PHE A 173 17.80 12.45 21.08
N SER A 174 18.27 11.22 21.33
CA SER A 174 19.45 11.00 22.18
C SER A 174 20.71 11.70 21.62
N MET A 175 20.95 11.65 20.30
CA MET A 175 22.09 12.33 19.68
C MET A 175 21.99 13.86 19.78
N VAL A 176 20.78 14.42 19.68
CA VAL A 176 20.56 15.86 19.90
C VAL A 176 20.86 16.24 21.36
N ILE A 177 20.39 15.46 22.34
CA ILE A 177 20.71 15.72 23.76
C ILE A 177 22.22 15.65 24.00
N VAL A 178 22.89 14.60 23.53
CA VAL A 178 24.35 14.46 23.68
C VAL A 178 25.08 15.65 23.06
N THR A 179 24.64 16.08 21.87
CA THR A 179 25.19 17.26 21.22
C THR A 179 25.03 18.50 22.10
N LEU A 180 23.84 18.75 22.66
CA LEU A 180 23.58 19.89 23.54
C LEU A 180 24.42 19.85 24.81
N VAL A 181 24.51 18.69 25.47
CA VAL A 181 25.31 18.50 26.69
C VAL A 181 26.79 18.74 26.42
N LEU A 182 27.33 18.21 25.33
CA LEU A 182 28.74 18.42 24.97
C LEU A 182 29.03 19.89 24.66
N HIS A 183 28.14 20.58 23.96
CA HIS A 183 28.28 22.02 23.70
C HIS A 183 28.20 22.84 25.00
N ALA A 184 27.27 22.52 25.90
CA ALA A 184 27.18 23.18 27.21
C ALA A 184 28.44 22.96 28.05
N ALA A 185 28.97 21.74 28.07
CA ALA A 185 30.20 21.40 28.77
C ALA A 185 31.41 22.18 28.22
N ILE A 186 31.51 22.32 26.89
CA ILE A 186 32.54 23.15 26.24
C ILE A 186 32.43 24.60 26.70
N VAL A 187 31.22 25.19 26.69
CA VAL A 187 31.00 26.58 27.12
C VAL A 187 31.37 26.77 28.59
N ILE A 188 30.95 25.87 29.47
CA ILE A 188 31.31 25.90 30.90
C ILE A 188 32.82 25.78 31.07
N GLY A 189 33.48 24.86 30.34
CA GLY A 189 34.93 24.70 30.35
C GLY A 189 35.68 25.98 29.97
N VAL A 190 35.19 26.70 28.96
CA VAL A 190 35.74 27.98 28.53
C VAL A 190 35.55 29.05 29.62
N CYS A 191 34.34 29.22 30.15
CA CYS A 191 34.01 30.25 31.14
C CYS A 191 34.66 30.02 32.50
N SER A 192 34.73 28.77 32.97
CA SER A 192 35.24 28.41 34.30
C SER A 192 36.73 28.08 34.31
N GLY A 193 37.39 28.06 33.14
CA GLY A 193 38.82 27.77 33.04
C GLY A 193 39.21 26.29 33.22
N ILE A 194 38.24 25.36 33.27
CA ILE A 194 38.48 23.92 33.45
C ILE A 194 39.13 23.35 32.18
N SER A 195 40.37 22.86 32.29
CA SER A 195 41.21 22.47 31.15
C SER A 195 40.73 21.19 30.46
N GLU A 196 40.13 20.28 31.22
CA GLU A 196 39.68 18.95 30.81
C GLU A 196 38.50 19.03 29.84
N LEU A 197 37.63 20.03 30.02
CA LEU A 197 36.47 20.28 29.15
C LEU A 197 36.86 20.97 27.83
N LYS A 198 38.08 21.49 27.72
CA LYS A 198 38.65 22.08 26.50
C LYS A 198 39.37 21.04 25.64
N HIS A 199 39.42 19.79 26.08
CA HIS A 199 40.15 18.76 25.37
C HIS A 199 39.57 18.56 23.95
N PRO A 200 40.40 18.51 22.89
CA PRO A 200 39.93 18.41 21.50
C PRO A 200 38.95 17.26 21.26
N PHE A 201 39.09 16.18 22.03
CA PHE A 201 38.20 15.02 21.97
C PHE A 201 36.73 15.39 22.25
N VAL A 202 36.45 16.30 23.18
CA VAL A 202 35.07 16.73 23.50
C VAL A 202 34.42 17.41 22.29
N HIS A 203 35.18 18.26 21.58
CA HIS A 203 34.73 18.91 20.34
C HIS A 203 34.48 17.88 19.23
N VAL A 204 35.39 16.92 19.04
CA VAL A 204 35.21 15.85 18.04
C VAL A 204 33.95 15.04 18.35
N MET A 205 33.72 14.66 19.61
CA MET A 205 32.51 13.94 20.01
C MET A 205 31.24 14.76 19.77
N ALA A 206 31.28 16.08 20.01
CA ALA A 206 30.15 16.97 19.74
C ALA A 206 29.81 17.02 18.25
N VAL A 207 30.82 17.09 17.39
CA VAL A 207 30.65 17.06 15.93
C VAL A 207 30.13 15.70 15.46
N VAL A 208 30.68 14.59 15.97
CA VAL A 208 30.23 13.24 15.61
C VAL A 208 28.77 13.02 16.04
N ALA A 209 28.38 13.44 17.25
CA ALA A 209 27.00 13.37 17.71
C ALA A 209 26.04 14.18 16.82
N ALA A 210 26.44 15.40 16.42
CA ALA A 210 25.66 16.24 15.52
C ALA A 210 25.49 15.60 14.12
N LEU A 211 26.57 15.02 13.57
CA LEU A 211 26.51 14.27 12.31
C LEU A 211 25.63 13.02 12.42
N GLY A 212 25.66 12.34 13.57
CA GLY A 212 24.79 11.21 13.88
C GLY A 212 23.31 11.63 13.88
N ALA A 213 22.97 12.71 14.58
CA ALA A 213 21.62 13.27 14.60
C ALA A 213 21.12 13.63 13.20
N LEU A 214 21.96 14.32 12.41
CA LEU A 214 21.63 14.67 11.02
C LEU A 214 21.43 13.43 10.15
N SER A 215 22.28 12.41 10.30
CA SER A 215 22.18 11.16 9.54
C SER A 215 20.88 10.42 9.84
N ILE A 216 20.48 10.34 11.11
CA ILE A 216 19.21 9.75 11.53
C ILE A 216 18.04 10.52 10.93
N ARG A 217 18.10 11.85 10.93
CA ARG A 217 17.05 12.67 10.32
C ARG A 217 16.92 12.44 8.81
N VAL A 218 18.05 12.34 8.11
CA VAL A 218 18.07 12.03 6.67
C VAL A 218 17.51 10.62 6.39
N LEU A 219 17.76 9.65 7.28
CA LEU A 219 17.15 8.33 7.19
C LEU A 219 15.64 8.37 7.44
N GLU A 220 15.18 9.12 8.43
CA GLU A 220 13.75 9.32 8.73
C GLU A 220 13.02 9.97 7.54
N ASP A 221 13.55 11.07 7.01
CA ASP A 221 12.98 11.78 5.85
C ASP A 221 13.05 10.90 4.58
N GLY A 222 14.07 10.04 4.50
CA GLY A 222 14.30 9.15 3.37
C GLY A 222 13.41 7.91 3.35
N LEU A 223 13.09 7.34 4.53
CA LEU A 223 12.25 6.15 4.70
C LEU A 223 10.76 6.49 4.90
N GLN A 224 10.47 7.67 5.44
CA GLN A 224 9.13 8.17 5.73
C GLN A 224 8.25 7.21 6.57
N PRO A 225 8.75 6.62 7.67
CA PRO A 225 7.99 5.64 8.45
C PRO A 225 6.69 6.21 9.03
N SER A 226 6.69 7.50 9.42
CA SER A 226 5.50 8.20 9.90
C SER A 226 4.40 8.29 8.82
N ALA A 227 4.75 8.60 7.57
CA ALA A 227 3.80 8.68 6.47
C ALA A 227 3.21 7.29 6.16
N HIS A 228 4.04 6.24 6.21
CA HIS A 228 3.59 4.86 6.04
C HIS A 228 2.60 4.43 7.13
N LEU A 229 2.87 4.76 8.40
CA LEU A 229 1.97 4.45 9.52
C LEU A 229 0.62 5.15 9.38
N VAL A 230 0.63 6.44 9.05
CA VAL A 230 -0.62 7.20 8.83
C VAL A 230 -1.43 6.58 7.69
N ARG A 231 -0.78 6.27 6.56
CA ARG A 231 -1.45 5.63 5.42
C ARG A 231 -2.09 4.29 5.81
N LEU A 232 -1.34 3.43 6.50
CA LEU A 232 -1.82 2.13 6.94
C LEU A 232 -2.96 2.24 7.97
N SER A 233 -2.92 3.22 8.87
CA SER A 233 -4.00 3.47 9.83
C SER A 233 -5.29 3.86 9.11
N VAL A 234 -5.22 4.82 8.18
CA VAL A 234 -6.38 5.25 7.39
C VAL A 234 -6.93 4.08 6.57
N TYR A 235 -6.05 3.31 5.91
CA TYR A 235 -6.48 2.16 5.13
C TYR A 235 -7.13 1.08 6.02
N ASN A 236 -6.58 0.81 7.19
CA ASN A 236 -7.17 -0.15 8.15
C ASN A 236 -8.59 0.27 8.57
N GLU A 237 -8.80 1.54 8.88
CA GLU A 237 -10.12 2.07 9.21
C GLU A 237 -11.12 1.93 8.05
N GLU A 238 -10.68 2.16 6.82
CA GLU A 238 -11.50 1.99 5.62
C GLU A 238 -11.87 0.52 5.36
N ILE A 239 -10.92 -0.41 5.53
CA ILE A 239 -11.18 -1.85 5.42
C ILE A 239 -12.19 -2.28 6.49
N ASP A 240 -11.97 -1.90 7.74
CA ASP A 240 -12.84 -2.26 8.87
C ASP A 240 -14.26 -1.73 8.66
N SER A 241 -14.38 -0.50 8.15
CA SER A 241 -15.69 0.06 7.80
C SER A 241 -16.38 -0.71 6.68
N ALA A 242 -15.66 -1.04 5.60
CA ALA A 242 -16.23 -1.79 4.49
C ALA A 242 -16.60 -3.23 4.89
N ARG A 243 -15.79 -3.86 5.77
CA ARG A 243 -16.06 -5.18 6.32
C ARG A 243 -17.31 -5.18 7.20
N ARG A 244 -17.47 -4.20 8.09
CA ARG A 244 -18.69 -4.06 8.89
C ARG A 244 -19.93 -3.93 8.02
N LEU A 245 -19.88 -3.07 7.00
CA LEU A 245 -20.97 -2.93 6.02
C LEU A 245 -21.30 -4.27 5.32
N PHE A 246 -20.29 -5.08 5.02
CA PHE A 246 -20.49 -6.39 4.41
C PHE A 246 -21.14 -7.41 5.35
N GLN A 247 -20.73 -7.42 6.62
CA GLN A 247 -21.23 -8.33 7.64
C GLN A 247 -22.65 -7.98 8.09
N GLU A 248 -22.97 -6.68 8.18
CA GLU A 248 -24.29 -6.18 8.56
C GLU A 248 -25.31 -6.25 7.41
N ALA A 249 -24.83 -6.28 6.16
CA ALA A 249 -25.69 -6.38 4.98
C ALA A 249 -26.34 -7.76 4.87
N THR A 250 -27.67 -7.78 4.83
CA THR A 250 -28.49 -8.99 4.60
C THR A 250 -28.87 -9.16 3.12
N GLU A 251 -28.86 -8.07 2.36
CA GLU A 251 -29.15 -8.06 0.93
C GLU A 251 -27.86 -8.19 0.12
N LEU A 252 -27.89 -9.00 -0.95
CA LEU A 252 -26.74 -9.21 -1.83
C LEU A 252 -26.22 -7.89 -2.42
N GLN A 253 -27.13 -6.97 -2.78
CA GLN A 253 -26.74 -5.68 -3.34
C GLN A 253 -25.89 -4.85 -2.37
N ASP A 254 -26.24 -4.87 -1.09
CA ASP A 254 -25.51 -4.14 -0.06
C ASP A 254 -24.14 -4.80 0.22
N LYS A 255 -24.06 -6.13 0.22
CA LYS A 255 -22.77 -6.83 0.27
C LYS A 255 -21.86 -6.47 -0.90
N LEU A 256 -22.41 -6.41 -2.13
CA LEU A 256 -21.63 -6.02 -3.31
C LEU A 256 -21.24 -4.55 -3.28
N ARG A 257 -22.07 -3.68 -2.69
CA ARG A 257 -21.70 -2.28 -2.42
C ARG A 257 -20.55 -2.19 -1.42
N ALA A 258 -20.58 -2.98 -0.35
CA ALA A 258 -19.51 -3.02 0.64
C ALA A 258 -18.18 -3.50 0.03
N ILE A 259 -18.23 -4.53 -0.82
CA ILE A 259 -17.07 -4.99 -1.60
C ILE A 259 -16.51 -3.88 -2.49
N ARG A 260 -17.38 -3.15 -3.20
CA ARG A 260 -16.95 -2.02 -4.03
C ARG A 260 -16.25 -0.95 -3.19
N THR A 261 -16.79 -0.59 -2.04
CA THR A 261 -16.17 0.36 -1.11
C THR A 261 -14.77 -0.09 -0.70
N PHE A 262 -14.60 -1.38 -0.40
CA PHE A 262 -13.30 -1.98 -0.10
C PHE A 262 -12.31 -1.89 -1.26
N GLU A 263 -12.75 -2.16 -2.49
CA GLU A 263 -11.88 -2.06 -3.68
C GLU A 263 -11.51 -0.61 -4.01
N GLU A 264 -12.40 0.34 -3.73
CA GLU A 264 -12.10 1.77 -3.84
C GLU A 264 -11.06 2.20 -2.80
N ALA A 265 -11.20 1.78 -1.54
CA ALA A 265 -10.22 2.00 -0.48
C ALA A 265 -8.84 1.40 -0.85
N SER A 266 -8.82 0.14 -1.29
CA SER A 266 -7.59 -0.54 -1.72
C SER A 266 -6.91 0.16 -2.90
N SER A 267 -7.69 0.74 -3.81
CA SER A 267 -7.13 1.54 -4.90
C SER A 267 -6.54 2.87 -4.43
N ARG A 268 -7.17 3.53 -3.46
CA ARG A 268 -6.66 4.76 -2.87
C ARG A 268 -5.35 4.49 -2.13
N ASP A 269 -5.29 3.43 -1.31
CA ASP A 269 -4.07 3.02 -0.61
C ASP A 269 -2.94 2.72 -1.61
N LEU A 270 -3.20 1.95 -2.67
CA LEU A 270 -2.18 1.67 -3.70
C LEU A 270 -1.63 2.95 -4.33
N HIS A 271 -2.50 3.89 -4.68
CA HIS A 271 -2.07 5.16 -5.28
C HIS A 271 -1.21 5.97 -4.31
N GLU A 272 -1.66 6.11 -3.06
CA GLU A 272 -0.92 6.83 -2.03
C GLU A 272 0.40 6.14 -1.68
N PHE A 273 0.42 4.80 -1.67
CA PHE A 273 1.62 3.99 -1.54
C PHE A 273 2.63 4.30 -2.64
N LEU A 274 2.21 4.23 -3.90
CA LEU A 274 3.10 4.47 -5.04
C LEU A 274 3.68 5.88 -4.99
N ARG A 275 2.88 6.88 -4.63
CA ARG A 275 3.35 8.27 -4.48
C ARG A 275 4.31 8.45 -3.32
N THR A 276 3.97 7.91 -2.15
CA THR A 276 4.82 8.02 -0.96
C THR A 276 6.15 7.34 -1.21
N VAL A 277 6.14 6.10 -1.73
CA VAL A 277 7.38 5.39 -2.01
C VAL A 277 8.13 6.02 -3.17
N ALA A 278 7.48 6.57 -4.20
CA ALA A 278 8.17 7.31 -5.26
C ALA A 278 8.92 8.54 -4.73
N LYS A 279 8.35 9.25 -3.75
CA LYS A 279 8.99 10.39 -3.06
C LYS A 279 10.07 9.98 -2.06
N ALA A 280 9.95 8.80 -1.44
CA ALA A 280 10.94 8.29 -0.49
C ALA A 280 12.33 8.16 -1.14
N ARG A 281 13.39 8.56 -0.44
CA ARG A 281 14.75 8.47 -0.99
C ARG A 281 15.29 7.04 -0.99
N TYR A 282 14.82 6.23 -0.06
CA TYR A 282 15.22 4.84 0.12
C TYR A 282 13.99 3.93 0.03
N VAL A 283 14.19 2.72 -0.48
CA VAL A 283 13.23 1.62 -0.43
C VAL A 283 13.95 0.48 0.26
N LEU A 284 13.34 -0.10 1.29
CA LEU A 284 13.84 -1.27 2.00
C LEU A 284 13.30 -2.54 1.37
#